data_AF-A0A7Y6QJD2-F1
#
_entry.id   AF-A0A7Y6QJD2-F1
#
_cell.length_a   1.000
_cell.length_b   1.000
_cell.length_c   1.000
_cell.angle_alpha   90.00
_cell.angle_beta   90.00
_cell.angle_gamma   90.00
#
_symmetry.space_group_name_H-M   'P 1'
#
loop_
_entity.id
_entity.type
_entity.pdbx_description
1 polymer ?
#
loop_
_entity_poly.entity_id
_entity_poly.type
_entity_poly.pdbx_seq_one_letter_code
_entity_poly.pdbx_strand_id
1 'polypeptide(L)'
;MQEKKKQKTSWKEIGHPDLRDLPPSRRLPDQEVIRAGESADAALTILEHHLGFVEESLVQIEIETPVGVAIIERSNLRHIVEKRQEARERYVKYAMATMLDPFEVWLVEYADEGGNEELRNVYIGAFQGKKQMLVVFIDANGRVLWNFMHGDSKALNKHRHGECIYSRL
;
A
#
# COMPACT_ATOMS: atom_id res chain seq x y z
N MET A 1 23.56 20.41 7.20
CA MET A 1 23.15 19.64 6.01
C MET A 1 23.14 18.18 6.43
N GLN A 2 21.98 17.63 6.79
CA GLN A 2 21.90 16.21 7.18
C GLN A 2 22.12 15.36 5.92
N GLU A 3 23.15 14.52 5.93
CA GLU A 3 23.38 13.54 4.89
C GLU A 3 22.16 12.60 4.86
N LYS A 4 21.47 12.52 3.72
CA LYS A 4 20.40 11.54 3.53
C LYS A 4 21.03 10.15 3.60
N LYS A 5 20.68 9.37 4.63
CA LYS A 5 21.05 7.95 4.72
C LYS A 5 20.68 7.26 3.40
N LYS A 6 21.67 6.72 2.71
CA LYS A 6 21.49 6.03 1.44
C LYS A 6 20.78 4.72 1.74
N GLN A 7 19.57 4.54 1.19
CA GLN A 7 18.81 3.29 1.29
C GLN A 7 19.67 2.12 0.79
N LYS A 8 19.57 0.97 1.45
CA LYS A 8 20.49 -0.16 1.28
C LYS A 8 20.60 -0.66 -0.17
N THR A 9 19.50 -0.64 -0.94
CA THR A 9 19.48 -1.10 -2.35
C THR A 9 18.25 -0.57 -3.10
N SER A 10 18.26 -0.61 -4.44
CA SER A 10 17.13 -0.30 -5.32
C SER A 10 16.80 -1.46 -6.26
N TRP A 11 15.57 -1.51 -6.80
CA TRP A 11 15.15 -2.53 -7.77
C TRP A 11 16.08 -2.70 -8.96
N LYS A 12 16.72 -1.61 -9.42
CA LYS A 12 17.69 -1.66 -10.52
C LYS A 12 18.96 -2.38 -10.13
N GLU A 13 19.45 -2.15 -8.93
CA GLU A 13 20.70 -2.74 -8.43
C GLU A 13 20.55 -4.25 -8.20
N ILE A 14 19.35 -4.71 -7.83
CA ILE A 14 19.04 -6.15 -7.68
C ILE A 14 18.51 -6.81 -8.96
N GLY A 15 18.51 -6.09 -10.10
CA GLY A 15 18.14 -6.65 -11.40
C GLY A 15 16.65 -6.95 -11.60
N HIS A 16 15.76 -6.39 -10.78
CA HIS A 16 14.33 -6.53 -11.01
C HIS A 16 13.88 -5.74 -12.26
N PRO A 17 12.80 -6.15 -12.94
CA PRO A 17 12.34 -5.47 -14.15
C PRO A 17 11.72 -4.10 -13.82
N ASP A 18 11.75 -3.17 -14.77
CA ASP A 18 10.97 -1.94 -14.68
C ASP A 18 9.47 -2.28 -14.74
N LEU A 19 8.66 -1.75 -13.82
CA LEU A 19 7.22 -2.02 -13.82
C LEU A 19 6.51 -1.60 -15.12
N ARG A 20 7.09 -0.70 -15.93
CA ARG A 20 6.55 -0.32 -17.24
C ARG A 20 6.64 -1.45 -18.26
N ASP A 21 7.64 -2.32 -18.09
CA ASP A 21 7.96 -3.41 -19.02
C ASP A 21 7.37 -4.75 -18.53
N LEU A 22 6.62 -4.73 -17.41
CA LEU A 22 6.03 -5.93 -16.84
C LEU A 22 4.89 -6.47 -17.74
N PRO A 23 4.93 -7.74 -18.18
CA PRO A 23 3.95 -8.32 -19.08
C PRO A 23 2.58 -8.51 -18.40
N PRO A 24 1.47 -8.56 -19.18
CA PRO A 24 0.13 -8.77 -18.64
C PRO A 24 -0.03 -10.03 -17.77
N SER A 25 0.71 -11.10 -18.06
CA SER A 25 0.68 -12.36 -17.29
C SER A 25 1.21 -12.23 -15.86
N ARG A 26 2.03 -11.21 -15.56
CA ARG A 26 2.55 -10.93 -14.21
C ARG A 26 1.76 -9.84 -13.50
N ARG A 27 0.65 -9.37 -14.09
CA ARG A 27 -0.23 -8.33 -13.56
C ARG A 27 -1.56 -8.93 -13.13
N LEU A 28 -2.07 -8.44 -12.00
CA LEU A 28 -3.41 -8.74 -11.54
C LEU A 28 -4.47 -8.19 -12.52
N PRO A 29 -5.66 -8.81 -12.59
CA PRO A 29 -6.81 -8.24 -13.28
C PRO A 29 -7.12 -6.84 -12.75
N ASP A 30 -7.58 -5.96 -13.64
CA ASP A 30 -7.99 -4.62 -13.24
C ASP A 30 -9.11 -4.65 -12.20
N GLN A 31 -9.14 -3.67 -11.30
CA GLN A 31 -10.12 -3.60 -10.22
C GLN A 31 -11.13 -2.50 -10.47
N GLU A 32 -12.34 -2.69 -9.98
CA GLU A 32 -13.36 -1.66 -10.03
C GLU A 32 -12.99 -0.48 -9.13
N VAL A 33 -13.21 0.73 -9.65
CA VAL A 33 -13.04 1.98 -8.91
C VAL A 33 -14.40 2.38 -8.37
N ILE A 34 -14.53 2.42 -7.06
CA ILE A 34 -15.78 2.73 -6.38
C ILE A 34 -16.14 4.21 -6.56
N ARG A 35 -17.43 4.52 -6.50
CA ARG A 35 -17.92 5.90 -6.42
C ARG A 35 -17.34 6.58 -5.18
N ALA A 36 -16.91 7.83 -5.32
CA ALA A 36 -16.39 8.61 -4.20
C ALA A 36 -17.47 8.85 -3.15
N GLY A 37 -17.09 8.82 -1.87
CA GLY A 37 -17.94 9.31 -0.79
C GLY A 37 -18.10 10.83 -0.89
N GLU A 38 -19.33 11.32 -0.69
CA GLU A 38 -19.65 12.76 -0.74
C GLU A 38 -19.16 13.53 0.49
N SER A 39 -18.72 12.82 1.53
CA SER A 39 -18.14 13.35 2.76
C SER A 39 -17.00 12.46 3.27
N ALA A 40 -16.29 12.90 4.32
CA ALA A 40 -15.30 12.06 5.00
C ALA A 40 -15.94 10.82 5.64
N ASP A 41 -17.10 10.99 6.29
CA ASP A 41 -17.82 9.87 6.91
C ASP A 41 -18.30 8.87 5.87
N ALA A 42 -18.86 9.34 4.74
CA ALA A 42 -19.24 8.45 3.65
C ALA A 42 -18.03 7.70 3.06
N ALA A 43 -16.87 8.35 2.97
CA ALA A 43 -15.64 7.70 2.53
C ALA A 43 -15.11 6.67 3.52
N LEU A 44 -15.25 6.93 4.83
CA LEU A 44 -14.95 5.95 5.87
C LEU A 44 -15.87 4.73 5.78
N THR A 45 -17.18 4.93 5.59
CA THR A 45 -18.12 3.83 5.42
C THR A 45 -17.76 2.95 4.21
N ILE A 46 -17.29 3.54 3.11
CA ILE A 46 -16.79 2.78 1.94
C ILE A 46 -15.58 1.91 2.33
N LEU A 47 -14.60 2.48 3.05
CA LEU A 47 -13.44 1.73 3.52
C LEU A 47 -13.85 0.60 4.47
N GLU A 48 -14.62 0.91 5.49
CA GLU A 48 -15.08 -0.05 6.50
C GLU A 48 -15.80 -1.23 5.87
N HIS A 49 -16.74 -0.95 4.96
CA HIS A 49 -17.48 -1.98 4.23
C HIS A 49 -16.55 -2.91 3.43
N HIS A 50 -15.64 -2.35 2.62
CA HIS A 50 -14.78 -3.14 1.75
C HIS A 50 -13.64 -3.85 2.47
N LEU A 51 -13.21 -3.32 3.62
CA LEU A 51 -12.19 -3.94 4.44
C LEU A 51 -12.78 -5.03 5.35
N GLY A 52 -14.09 -5.01 5.60
CA GLY A 52 -14.78 -6.07 6.37
C GLY A 52 -15.08 -5.70 7.82
N PHE A 53 -15.15 -4.41 8.15
CA PHE A 53 -15.69 -3.94 9.42
C PHE A 53 -17.22 -4.08 9.42
N VAL A 54 -17.69 -5.29 9.67
CA VAL A 54 -19.13 -5.66 9.62
C VAL A 54 -19.92 -5.25 10.86
N GLU A 55 -19.24 -4.97 11.98
CA GLU A 55 -19.84 -4.58 13.25
C GLU A 55 -19.18 -3.30 13.79
N GLU A 56 -19.92 -2.48 14.53
CA GLU A 56 -19.39 -1.26 15.17
C GLU A 56 -18.35 -1.56 16.25
N SER A 57 -18.47 -2.70 16.93
CA SER A 57 -17.53 -3.18 17.96
C SER A 57 -16.17 -3.61 17.40
N LEU A 58 -16.06 -3.88 16.10
CA LEU A 58 -14.77 -4.22 15.49
C LEU A 58 -13.88 -3.00 15.43
N VAL A 59 -12.81 -3.02 16.22
CA VAL A 59 -11.78 -1.97 16.26
C VAL A 59 -10.62 -2.25 15.33
N GLN A 60 -10.43 -3.51 14.96
CA GLN A 60 -9.41 -3.95 14.00
C GLN A 60 -9.89 -5.18 13.23
N ILE A 61 -9.23 -5.42 12.11
CA ILE A 61 -9.32 -6.67 11.35
C ILE A 61 -7.92 -7.16 11.02
N GLU A 62 -7.81 -8.45 10.73
CA GLU A 62 -6.59 -9.10 10.31
C GLU A 62 -6.70 -9.55 8.85
N ILE A 63 -5.64 -9.36 8.08
CA ILE A 63 -5.53 -9.86 6.71
C ILE A 63 -4.27 -10.71 6.61
N GLU A 64 -4.41 -11.95 6.15
CA GLU A 64 -3.27 -12.77 5.78
C GLU A 64 -2.63 -12.23 4.49
N THR A 65 -1.35 -11.89 4.57
CA THR A 65 -0.55 -11.44 3.42
C THR A 65 0.62 -12.41 3.21
N PRO A 66 1.28 -12.38 2.04
CA PRO A 66 2.44 -13.24 1.79
C PRO A 66 3.64 -13.03 2.73
N VAL A 67 3.70 -11.92 3.47
CA VAL A 67 4.76 -11.63 4.45
C VAL A 67 4.27 -11.67 5.90
N GLY A 68 3.09 -12.27 6.13
CA GLY A 68 2.49 -12.49 7.44
C GLY A 68 1.17 -11.76 7.64
N VAL A 69 0.61 -11.87 8.84
CA VAL A 69 -0.64 -11.20 9.19
C VAL A 69 -0.42 -9.69 9.28
N ALA A 70 -1.23 -8.94 8.55
CA ALA A 70 -1.32 -7.49 8.64
C ALA A 70 -2.57 -7.09 9.44
N ILE A 71 -2.44 -6.02 10.22
CA ILE A 71 -3.51 -5.46 11.04
C ILE A 71 -4.03 -4.20 10.37
N ILE A 72 -5.35 -4.07 10.30
CA ILE A 72 -6.00 -2.82 9.92
C ILE A 72 -6.80 -2.33 11.12
N GLU A 73 -6.35 -1.23 11.69
CA GLU A 73 -7.05 -0.57 12.78
C GLU A 73 -8.09 0.41 12.20
N ARG A 74 -9.32 0.35 12.72
CA ARG A 74 -10.42 1.20 12.26
C ARG A 74 -10.10 2.69 12.42
N SER A 75 -9.41 3.06 13.50
CA SER A 75 -8.97 4.43 13.76
C SER A 75 -8.08 4.98 12.65
N ASN A 76 -7.22 4.14 12.06
CA ASN A 76 -6.24 4.57 11.06
C ASN A 76 -6.85 4.79 9.68
N LEU A 77 -8.08 4.32 9.44
CA LEU A 77 -8.81 4.60 8.19
C LEU A 77 -9.02 6.09 7.93
N ARG A 78 -9.04 6.91 9.00
CA ARG A 78 -9.11 8.37 8.90
C ARG A 78 -7.95 8.94 8.09
N HIS A 79 -6.73 8.42 8.26
CA HIS A 79 -5.55 8.87 7.51
C HIS A 79 -5.66 8.65 6.00
N ILE A 80 -6.41 7.64 5.57
CA ILE A 80 -6.64 7.36 4.14
C ILE A 80 -7.56 8.42 3.54
N VAL A 81 -8.52 8.94 4.31
CA VAL A 81 -9.52 9.88 3.81
C VAL A 81 -9.18 11.35 4.06
N GLU A 82 -8.19 11.67 4.91
CA GLU A 82 -7.81 13.07 5.26
C GLU A 82 -7.73 14.01 4.05
N LYS A 83 -7.07 13.56 2.96
CA LYS A 83 -6.96 14.33 1.71
C LYS A 83 -8.14 14.04 0.79
N ARG A 84 -9.33 14.55 1.14
CA ARG A 84 -10.59 14.25 0.45
C ARG A 84 -10.57 14.45 -1.06
N GLN A 85 -9.84 15.45 -1.57
CA GLN A 85 -9.68 15.71 -3.00
C GLN A 85 -9.02 14.56 -3.77
N GLU A 86 -8.25 13.71 -3.10
CA GLU A 86 -7.63 12.52 -3.70
C GLU A 86 -8.60 11.33 -3.76
N ALA A 87 -9.69 11.36 -2.98
CA ALA A 87 -10.75 10.35 -2.93
C ALA A 87 -10.20 8.91 -2.94
N ARG A 88 -9.23 8.64 -2.04
CA ARG A 88 -8.47 7.39 -2.02
C ARG A 88 -9.36 6.18 -1.77
N GLU A 89 -10.43 6.31 -0.99
CA GLU A 89 -11.37 5.21 -0.67
C GLU A 89 -11.89 4.49 -1.91
N ARG A 90 -11.99 5.20 -3.04
CA ARG A 90 -12.44 4.65 -4.33
C ARG A 90 -11.60 3.49 -4.83
N TYR A 91 -10.36 3.39 -4.37
CA TYR A 91 -9.37 2.42 -4.79
C TYR A 91 -9.20 1.27 -3.79
N VAL A 92 -10.09 1.15 -2.79
CA VAL A 92 -9.99 0.11 -1.75
C VAL A 92 -9.93 -1.31 -2.33
N LYS A 93 -10.59 -1.59 -3.46
CA LYS A 93 -10.49 -2.90 -4.14
C LYS A 93 -9.08 -3.18 -4.67
N TYR A 94 -8.39 -2.16 -5.20
CA TYR A 94 -6.97 -2.29 -5.57
C TYR A 94 -6.09 -2.50 -4.34
N ALA A 95 -6.37 -1.80 -3.24
CA ALA A 95 -5.62 -1.95 -1.99
C ALA A 95 -5.77 -3.37 -1.44
N MET A 96 -7.00 -3.88 -1.36
CA MET A 96 -7.28 -5.28 -0.96
C MET A 96 -6.56 -6.28 -1.84
N ALA A 97 -6.67 -6.16 -3.16
CA ALA A 97 -5.98 -7.04 -4.10
C ALA A 97 -4.44 -6.98 -3.93
N THR A 98 -3.90 -5.80 -3.62
CA THR A 98 -2.46 -5.60 -3.36
C THR A 98 -2.01 -6.24 -2.04
N MET A 99 -2.84 -6.20 -1.00
CA MET A 99 -2.49 -6.83 0.29
C MET A 99 -2.51 -8.36 0.20
N LEU A 100 -3.46 -8.91 -0.57
CA LEU A 100 -3.63 -10.36 -0.74
C LEU A 100 -2.63 -10.97 -1.72
N ASP A 101 -2.34 -10.28 -2.83
CA ASP A 101 -1.45 -10.80 -3.89
C ASP A 101 -0.56 -9.67 -4.48
N PRO A 102 0.35 -9.09 -3.67
CA PRO A 102 1.28 -8.07 -4.13
C PRO A 102 2.19 -8.60 -5.25
N PHE A 103 2.62 -7.71 -6.14
CA PHE A 103 3.71 -8.02 -7.06
C PHE A 103 5.05 -8.10 -6.31
N GLU A 104 5.31 -7.12 -5.44
CA GLU A 104 6.49 -7.08 -4.58
C GLU A 104 6.14 -6.45 -3.24
N VAL A 105 6.90 -6.81 -2.19
CA VAL A 105 6.89 -6.11 -0.90
C VAL A 105 8.31 -5.68 -0.56
N TRP A 106 8.44 -4.41 -0.17
CA TRP A 106 9.70 -3.77 0.16
C TRP A 106 9.68 -3.28 1.61
N LEU A 107 10.72 -3.61 2.36
CA LEU A 107 10.99 -3.05 3.67
C LEU A 107 11.85 -1.79 3.50
N VAL A 108 11.29 -0.65 3.88
CA VAL A 108 11.84 0.68 3.61
C VAL A 108 12.11 1.43 4.92
N GLU A 109 13.32 1.97 5.07
CA GLU A 109 13.67 2.84 6.19
C GLU A 109 13.14 4.26 5.93
N TYR A 110 12.36 4.82 6.86
CA TYR A 110 11.93 6.22 6.87
C TYR A 110 12.45 6.89 8.14
N ALA A 111 12.69 8.20 8.07
CA ALA A 111 12.84 9.01 9.27
C ALA A 111 11.45 9.54 9.65
N ASP A 112 11.03 9.34 10.90
CA ASP A 112 9.84 10.00 11.44
C ASP A 112 10.09 11.51 11.67
N GLU A 113 9.07 12.24 12.11
CA GLU A 113 9.19 13.69 12.39
C GLU A 113 10.17 14.02 13.52
N GLY A 114 10.47 13.05 14.39
CA GLY A 114 11.46 13.15 15.46
C GLY A 114 12.88 12.73 15.06
N GLY A 115 13.07 12.24 13.83
CA GLY A 115 14.34 11.74 13.32
C GLY A 115 14.67 10.30 13.74
N ASN A 116 13.71 9.56 14.30
CA ASN A 116 13.88 8.13 14.56
C ASN A 116 13.67 7.32 13.28
N GLU A 117 14.33 6.17 13.21
CA GLU A 117 14.18 5.24 12.10
C GLU A 117 12.90 4.44 12.28
N GLU A 118 12.00 4.56 11.30
CA GLU A 118 10.77 3.78 11.19
C GLU A 118 10.88 2.88 9.97
N LEU A 119 10.66 1.57 10.16
CA LEU A 119 10.57 0.64 9.06
C LEU A 119 9.13 0.57 8.55
N ARG A 120 8.96 0.61 7.23
CA ARG A 120 7.65 0.50 6.58
C ARG A 120 7.65 -0.63 5.58
N ASN A 121 6.61 -1.45 5.63
CA ASN A 121 6.35 -2.41 4.55
C ASN A 121 5.56 -1.73 3.46
N VAL A 122 6.11 -1.77 2.25
CA VAL A 122 5.59 -1.12 1.06
C VAL A 122 5.22 -2.19 0.06
N TYR A 123 3.91 -2.40 -0.11
CA TYR A 123 3.34 -3.38 -1.02
C TYR A 123 3.06 -2.72 -2.36
N ILE A 124 3.50 -3.38 -3.43
CA ILE A 124 3.36 -2.91 -4.81
C ILE A 124 2.36 -3.82 -5.51
N GLY A 125 1.21 -3.29 -5.87
CA GLY A 125 0.22 -3.96 -6.71
C GLY A 125 0.38 -3.57 -8.17
N ALA A 126 0.69 -4.54 -9.02
CA ALA A 126 0.75 -4.36 -10.47
C ALA A 126 -0.49 -4.93 -11.15
N PHE A 127 -1.21 -4.09 -11.91
CA PHE A 127 -2.50 -4.41 -12.53
C PHE A 127 -2.44 -4.21 -14.05
N GLN A 128 -3.31 -4.93 -14.76
CA GLN A 128 -3.47 -4.82 -16.22
C GLN A 128 -4.04 -3.46 -16.66
N GLY A 129 -4.81 -2.80 -15.79
CA GLY A 129 -5.28 -1.44 -16.01
C GLY A 129 -4.17 -0.38 -15.87
N LYS A 130 -4.54 0.90 -16.10
CA LYS A 130 -3.61 2.02 -15.96
C LYS A 130 -3.20 2.29 -14.51
N LYS A 131 -4.04 1.92 -13.56
CA LYS A 131 -3.89 2.19 -12.13
C LYS A 131 -3.09 1.08 -11.49
N GLN A 132 -1.97 1.45 -10.89
CA GLN A 132 -1.17 0.60 -10.02
C GLN A 132 -1.38 1.04 -8.58
N MET A 133 -1.06 0.19 -7.62
CA MET A 133 -1.35 0.46 -6.21
C MET A 133 -0.12 0.34 -5.33
N LEU A 134 0.00 1.27 -4.39
CA LEU A 134 0.95 1.26 -3.29
C LEU A 134 0.16 1.12 -1.99
N VAL A 135 0.43 0.11 -1.18
CA VAL A 135 -0.12 -0.02 0.18
C VAL A 135 1.03 0.04 1.18
N VAL A 136 0.88 0.85 2.23
CA VAL A 136 1.93 1.13 3.21
C VAL A 136 1.44 0.70 4.58
N PHE A 137 2.25 -0.14 5.22
CA PHE A 137 2.08 -0.55 6.60
C PHE A 137 3.23 -0.01 7.46
N ILE A 138 2.92 0.39 8.69
CA ILE A 138 3.83 0.95 9.70
C ILE A 138 3.77 0.14 10.98
N ASP A 139 4.44 0.62 12.05
CA ASP A 139 4.68 -0.01 13.36
C ASP A 139 6.06 -0.71 13.49
N ALA A 140 6.38 -1.24 14.67
CA ALA A 140 7.65 -1.92 14.95
C ALA A 140 7.93 -3.12 14.03
N ASN A 141 6.89 -3.68 13.38
CA ASN A 141 6.97 -4.81 12.45
C ASN A 141 6.52 -4.45 11.02
N GLY A 142 6.14 -3.20 10.75
CA GLY A 142 5.51 -2.76 9.52
C GLY A 142 4.19 -3.47 9.21
N ARG A 143 3.33 -3.73 10.20
CA ARG A 143 2.11 -4.56 10.02
C ARG A 143 0.79 -3.82 10.17
N VAL A 144 0.77 -2.57 10.62
CA VAL A 144 -0.46 -1.77 10.76
C VAL A 144 -0.69 -0.94 9.50
N LEU A 145 -1.84 -1.09 8.85
CA LEU A 145 -2.17 -0.34 7.64
C LEU A 145 -2.18 1.16 7.96
N TRP A 146 -1.32 1.89 7.28
CA TRP A 146 -1.23 3.34 7.39
C TRP A 146 -1.98 4.03 6.26
N ASN A 147 -1.72 3.61 5.02
CA ASN A 147 -2.22 4.31 3.86
C ASN A 147 -2.16 3.45 2.59
N PHE A 148 -2.91 3.85 1.56
CA PHE A 148 -2.68 3.36 0.21
C PHE A 148 -2.92 4.47 -0.81
N MET A 149 -2.25 4.37 -1.95
CA MET A 149 -2.36 5.34 -3.03
C MET A 149 -2.16 4.69 -4.39
N HIS A 150 -2.93 5.16 -5.37
CA HIS A 150 -2.76 4.71 -6.74
C HIS A 150 -1.69 5.54 -7.47
N GLY A 151 -1.09 4.96 -8.50
CA GLY A 151 -0.12 5.64 -9.36
C GLY A 151 0.02 4.93 -10.71
N ASP A 152 0.94 5.41 -11.53
CA ASP A 152 1.38 4.68 -12.73
C ASP A 152 2.60 3.80 -12.40
N SER A 153 2.94 2.88 -13.32
CA SER A 153 4.08 1.97 -13.13
C SER A 153 5.42 2.71 -12.91
N LYS A 154 5.61 3.89 -13.54
CA LYS A 154 6.84 4.68 -13.38
C LYS A 154 6.95 5.27 -11.99
N ALA A 155 5.85 5.77 -11.43
CA ALA A 155 5.77 6.33 -10.09
C ALA A 155 6.06 5.25 -9.04
N LEU A 156 5.50 4.05 -9.19
CA LEU A 156 5.70 2.96 -8.25
C LEU A 156 7.15 2.44 -8.21
N ASN A 157 7.90 2.55 -9.31
CA ASN A 157 9.33 2.25 -9.29
C ASN A 157 10.13 3.08 -8.28
N LYS A 158 9.64 4.27 -7.88
CA LYS A 158 10.30 5.12 -6.88
C LYS A 158 10.19 4.57 -5.47
N HIS A 159 9.29 3.61 -5.23
CA HIS A 159 9.04 2.99 -3.93
C HIS A 159 9.71 1.61 -3.79
N ARG A 160 10.40 1.14 -4.83
CA ARG A 160 11.09 -0.16 -4.86
C ARG A 160 12.56 0.01 -4.46
N HIS A 161 12.78 0.30 -3.19
CA HIS A 161 14.10 0.49 -2.58
C HIS A 161 14.11 -0.06 -1.15
N GLY A 162 15.29 -0.15 -0.54
CA GLY A 162 15.48 -0.86 0.72
C GLY A 162 15.67 -2.36 0.47
N GLU A 163 15.03 -3.19 1.26
CA GLU A 163 15.11 -4.65 1.15
C GLU A 163 13.83 -5.20 0.49
N CYS A 164 13.97 -5.95 -0.61
CA CYS A 164 12.84 -6.65 -1.21
C CYS A 164 12.61 -7.96 -0.44
N ILE A 165 11.56 -8.00 0.38
CA ILE A 165 11.26 -9.13 1.27
C ILE A 165 10.28 -10.14 0.63
N TYR A 166 9.63 -9.75 -0.47
CA TYR A 166 8.77 -10.63 -1.26
C TYR A 166 8.71 -10.16 -2.70
N SER A 167 8.71 -11.11 -3.64
CA SER A 167 8.49 -10.89 -5.06
C SER A 167 7.73 -12.06 -5.64
N ARG A 168 6.62 -11.77 -6.33
CA ARG A 168 5.84 -12.79 -7.02
C ARG A 168 6.59 -13.27 -8.26
N LEU A 169 6.79 -14.58 -8.37
CA LEU A 169 7.42 -15.23 -9.52
C LEU A 169 6.63 -14.94 -10.80
#